data_AF-A0A9D1C2K6-F1
#
_entry.id   AF-A0A9D1C2K6-F1
#
_cell.length_a   1.000
_cell.length_b   1.000
_cell.length_c   1.000
_cell.angle_alpha   90.00
_cell.angle_beta   90.00
_cell.angle_gamma   90.00
#
_symmetry.space_group_name_H-M   'P 1'
#
loop_
_entity.id
_entity.type
_entity.pdbx_description
1 polymer ?
#
loop_
_entity_poly.entity_id
_entity_poly.type
_entity_poly.pdbx_seq_one_letter_code
_entity_poly.pdbx_strand_id
1 'polypeptide(L)'
;MKLKEQLETVEDFIAWKYDGKGDTLEKIFSNEIEKLGWEKTDTLYSFLGIYVIGLKAFYPDIFTCTKYMIKTDIGTNAYSNKYLRENFEQFEELNTTKELKEYVNNYLTIGNLIPIWPGGNVDRGVFSNCFDIPEIYFERHKRMARALVKVYKDAYMDDIIENKKRLNLDELIKLSIEEYKRFLISIVDTIKFRNHKINEKLVSKT
;
A
#
# COMPACT_ATOMS: atom_id res chain seq x y z
N MET A 1 -13.43 -17.68 14.97
CA MET A 1 -12.71 -17.15 13.80
C MET A 1 -13.62 -16.10 13.17
N LYS A 2 -13.34 -14.80 13.33
CA LYS A 2 -14.11 -13.77 12.60
C LYS A 2 -13.86 -14.00 11.11
N LEU A 3 -14.91 -14.04 10.28
CA LEU A 3 -14.76 -13.93 8.83
C LEU A 3 -13.94 -12.66 8.58
N LYS A 4 -12.75 -12.80 7.99
CA LYS A 4 -11.99 -11.64 7.54
C LYS A 4 -12.82 -11.00 6.44
N GLU A 5 -13.10 -9.71 6.56
CA GLU A 5 -13.72 -8.92 5.50
C GLU A 5 -12.94 -9.18 4.20
N GLN A 6 -13.63 -9.53 3.13
CA GLN A 6 -13.05 -9.72 1.81
C GLN A 6 -13.43 -8.49 0.98
N LEU A 7 -12.42 -7.88 0.37
CA LEU A 7 -12.60 -6.81 -0.60
C LEU A 7 -12.34 -7.42 -1.97
N GLU A 8 -13.30 -7.38 -2.88
CA GLU A 8 -13.15 -7.99 -4.22
C GLU A 8 -12.94 -6.94 -5.32
N THR A 9 -13.45 -5.73 -5.07
CA THR A 9 -13.50 -4.65 -6.05
C THR A 9 -13.06 -3.33 -5.44
N VAL A 10 -12.73 -2.35 -6.30
CA VAL A 10 -12.49 -0.97 -5.87
C VAL A 10 -13.71 -0.41 -5.14
N GLU A 11 -14.91 -0.71 -5.61
CA GLU A 11 -16.18 -0.36 -4.94
C GLU A 11 -16.21 -0.86 -3.49
N ASP A 12 -15.91 -2.15 -3.28
CA ASP A 12 -15.88 -2.74 -1.93
C ASP A 12 -14.87 -2.02 -1.04
N PHE A 13 -13.68 -1.69 -1.58
CA PHE A 13 -12.67 -0.93 -0.86
C PHE A 13 -13.18 0.47 -0.48
N ILE A 14 -13.76 1.21 -1.43
CA ILE A 14 -14.29 2.56 -1.21
C ILE A 14 -15.38 2.53 -0.13
N ALA A 15 -16.33 1.61 -0.24
CA ALA A 15 -17.41 1.43 0.73
C ALA A 15 -16.88 1.05 2.12
N TRP A 16 -15.94 0.11 2.18
CA TRP A 16 -15.26 -0.28 3.41
C TRP A 16 -14.54 0.91 4.06
N LYS A 17 -13.75 1.65 3.29
CA LYS A 17 -12.89 2.72 3.81
C LYS A 17 -13.67 3.98 4.20
N TYR A 18 -14.68 4.36 3.43
CA TYR A 18 -15.29 5.70 3.50
C TYR A 18 -16.75 5.73 3.93
N ASP A 19 -17.47 4.61 3.89
CA ASP A 19 -18.85 4.54 4.38
C ASP A 19 -18.93 4.08 5.84
N GLY A 20 -17.81 4.18 6.58
CA GLY A 20 -17.75 3.92 8.02
C GLY A 20 -17.86 2.45 8.41
N LYS A 21 -17.59 1.53 7.47
CA LYS A 21 -17.74 0.08 7.68
C LYS A 21 -16.43 -0.62 8.03
N GLY A 22 -15.28 -0.06 7.67
CA GLY A 22 -13.99 -0.73 7.77
C GLY A 22 -13.16 -0.34 8.98
N ASP A 23 -12.68 -1.35 9.72
CA ASP A 23 -11.64 -1.21 10.73
C ASP A 23 -10.26 -1.00 10.08
N THR A 24 -9.31 -0.36 10.76
CA THR A 24 -7.93 -0.28 10.22
C THR A 24 -7.25 -1.65 10.22
N LEU A 25 -6.23 -1.85 9.40
CA LEU A 25 -5.47 -3.11 9.39
C LEU A 25 -4.92 -3.43 10.79
N GLU A 26 -4.45 -2.42 11.52
CA GLU A 26 -3.94 -2.55 12.88
C GLU A 26 -5.02 -3.05 13.85
N LYS A 27 -6.26 -2.62 13.67
CA LYS A 27 -7.39 -3.07 14.48
C LYS A 27 -7.86 -4.48 14.08
N ILE A 28 -7.85 -4.81 12.79
CA ILE A 28 -8.17 -6.15 12.27
C ILE A 28 -7.19 -7.19 12.80
N PHE A 29 -5.90 -6.83 12.88
CA PHE A 29 -4.80 -7.72 13.23
C PHE A 29 -4.20 -7.49 14.62
N SER A 30 -4.95 -6.88 15.55
CA SER A 30 -4.41 -6.48 16.86
C SER A 30 -3.78 -7.66 17.64
N ASN A 31 -4.40 -8.84 17.57
CA ASN A 31 -3.92 -10.04 18.26
C ASN A 31 -2.63 -10.57 17.63
N GLU A 32 -2.55 -10.58 16.30
CA GLU A 32 -1.37 -11.00 15.57
C GLU A 32 -0.19 -10.04 15.83
N ILE A 33 -0.46 -8.74 15.84
CA ILE A 33 0.52 -7.68 16.17
C ILE A 33 1.10 -7.90 17.57
N GLU A 34 0.25 -8.16 18.57
CA GLU A 34 0.67 -8.44 19.94
C GLU A 34 1.56 -9.69 20.01
N LYS A 35 1.16 -10.80 19.37
CA LYS A 35 1.95 -12.04 19.30
C LYS A 35 3.29 -11.87 18.58
N LEU A 36 3.37 -10.97 17.62
CA LEU A 36 4.58 -10.65 16.88
C LEU A 36 5.47 -9.67 17.65
N GLY A 37 4.96 -9.03 18.69
CA GLY A 37 5.68 -8.02 19.48
C GLY A 37 5.94 -6.73 18.70
N TRP A 38 5.10 -6.41 17.72
CA TRP A 38 5.23 -5.19 16.93
C TRP A 38 4.64 -4.00 17.71
N GLU A 39 5.50 -3.07 18.14
CA GLU A 39 5.09 -1.97 19.03
C GLU A 39 4.32 -0.88 18.28
N LYS A 40 4.74 -0.59 17.05
CA LYS A 40 4.12 0.36 16.14
C LYS A 40 4.06 -0.26 14.77
N THR A 41 2.96 -0.04 14.08
CA THR A 41 2.68 -0.62 12.78
C THR A 41 2.19 0.43 11.80
N ASP A 42 2.28 0.09 10.52
CA ASP A 42 1.77 0.87 9.42
C ASP A 42 1.39 -0.06 8.26
N THR A 43 0.58 0.44 7.32
CA THR A 43 0.21 -0.28 6.10
C THR A 43 1.39 -0.28 5.12
N LEU A 44 1.80 -1.45 4.61
CA LEU A 44 2.94 -1.55 3.71
C LEU A 44 2.68 -0.87 2.36
N TYR A 45 1.58 -1.18 1.69
CA TYR A 45 1.17 -0.49 0.47
C TYR A 45 -0.21 0.12 0.70
N SER A 46 -0.28 1.45 0.66
CA SER A 46 -1.53 2.16 0.83
C SER A 46 -2.36 2.09 -0.45
N PHE A 47 -3.67 1.84 -0.34
CA PHE A 47 -4.54 1.81 -1.50
C PHE A 47 -4.49 3.12 -2.27
N LEU A 48 -4.54 4.25 -1.55
CA LEU A 48 -4.47 5.59 -2.13
C LEU A 48 -3.23 5.78 -3.00
N GLY A 49 -2.04 5.47 -2.47
CA GLY A 49 -0.77 5.64 -3.19
C GLY A 49 -0.73 4.80 -4.46
N ILE A 50 -1.15 3.52 -4.36
CA ILE A 50 -1.18 2.60 -5.50
C ILE A 50 -2.22 3.00 -6.54
N TYR A 51 -3.40 3.46 -6.11
CA TYR A 51 -4.50 3.80 -7.00
C TYR A 51 -4.22 5.07 -7.79
N VAL A 52 -3.67 6.12 -7.18
CA VAL A 52 -3.36 7.37 -7.90
C VAL A 52 -2.29 7.19 -8.98
N ILE A 53 -1.34 6.27 -8.79
CA ILE A 53 -0.38 5.89 -9.83
C ILE A 53 -1.10 5.28 -11.03
N GLY A 54 -2.06 4.39 -10.77
CA GLY A 54 -2.92 3.81 -11.79
C GLY A 54 -3.73 4.86 -12.54
N LEU A 55 -4.31 5.83 -11.81
CA LEU A 55 -5.03 6.95 -12.42
C LEU A 55 -4.14 7.71 -13.41
N LYS A 56 -2.88 7.98 -13.04
CA LYS A 56 -1.94 8.66 -13.94
C LYS A 56 -1.55 7.81 -15.14
N ALA A 57 -1.40 6.49 -14.98
CA ALA A 57 -1.01 5.58 -16.05
C ALA A 57 -2.12 5.38 -17.10
N PHE A 58 -3.37 5.21 -16.65
CA PHE A 58 -4.53 4.98 -17.52
C PHE A 58 -5.13 6.26 -18.09
N TYR A 59 -5.11 7.35 -17.31
CA TYR A 59 -5.75 8.61 -17.68
C TYR A 59 -4.74 9.78 -17.64
N PRO A 60 -3.65 9.70 -18.43
CA PRO A 60 -2.56 10.66 -18.35
C PRO A 60 -2.96 12.09 -18.74
N ASP A 61 -4.05 12.25 -19.49
CA ASP A 61 -4.59 13.56 -19.92
C ASP A 61 -5.44 14.23 -18.82
N ILE A 62 -6.03 13.44 -17.92
CA ILE A 62 -6.82 13.94 -16.78
C ILE A 62 -5.92 14.29 -15.62
N PHE A 63 -4.86 13.49 -15.41
CA PHE A 63 -4.00 13.60 -14.25
C PHE A 63 -2.63 14.16 -14.60
N THR A 64 -2.26 15.24 -13.93
CA THR A 64 -0.91 15.81 -13.97
C THR A 64 -0.14 15.43 -12.72
N CYS A 65 1.16 15.20 -12.88
CA CYS A 65 2.03 14.93 -11.75
C CYS A 65 2.94 16.12 -11.52
N THR A 66 2.90 16.65 -10.30
CA THR A 66 3.96 17.49 -9.75
C THR A 66 4.96 16.60 -9.02
N LYS A 67 6.12 17.14 -8.63
CA LYS A 67 7.13 16.39 -7.84
C LYS A 67 6.59 15.77 -6.54
N TYR A 68 5.45 16.24 -6.03
CA TYR A 68 4.92 15.86 -4.72
C TYR A 68 3.46 15.35 -4.75
N MET A 69 2.73 15.55 -5.85
CA MET A 69 1.28 15.32 -5.90
C MET A 69 0.81 14.95 -7.31
N ILE A 70 -0.14 14.03 -7.40
CA ILE A 70 -0.99 13.84 -8.57
C ILE A 70 -2.24 14.71 -8.41
N LYS A 71 -2.50 15.54 -9.42
CA LYS A 71 -3.63 16.46 -9.47
C LYS A 71 -4.44 16.24 -10.73
N THR A 72 -5.71 16.61 -10.69
CA THR A 72 -6.53 16.75 -11.90
C THR A 72 -6.07 17.94 -12.74
N ASP A 73 -6.55 18.03 -13.97
CA ASP A 73 -6.44 19.18 -14.88
C ASP A 73 -6.84 20.52 -14.25
N ILE A 74 -7.88 20.53 -13.40
CA ILE A 74 -8.34 21.71 -12.65
C ILE A 74 -7.61 21.92 -11.31
N GLY A 75 -6.56 21.14 -11.03
CA GLY A 75 -5.68 21.30 -9.87
C GLY A 75 -6.16 20.64 -8.57
N THR A 76 -7.24 19.86 -8.60
CA THR A 76 -7.74 19.09 -7.44
C THR A 76 -6.77 17.98 -7.09
N ASN A 77 -6.51 17.77 -5.79
CA ASN A 77 -5.68 16.66 -5.33
C ASN A 77 -6.39 15.31 -5.52
N ALA A 78 -5.87 14.48 -6.43
CA ALA A 78 -6.42 13.15 -6.71
C ALA A 78 -6.24 12.20 -5.51
N TYR A 79 -5.27 12.48 -4.63
CA TYR A 79 -5.01 11.71 -3.41
C TYR A 79 -6.02 11.98 -2.28
N SER A 80 -7.01 12.87 -2.47
CA SER A 80 -8.00 13.14 -1.43
C SER A 80 -9.08 12.06 -1.37
N ASN A 81 -9.40 11.59 -0.15
CA ASN A 81 -10.47 10.62 0.10
C ASN A 81 -11.80 11.08 -0.52
N LYS A 82 -12.11 12.37 -0.41
CA LYS A 82 -13.32 12.97 -0.97
C LYS A 82 -13.36 12.80 -2.50
N TYR A 83 -12.29 13.20 -3.18
CA TYR A 83 -12.23 13.11 -4.64
C TYR A 83 -12.45 11.66 -5.10
N LEU A 84 -11.69 10.72 -4.53
CA LEU A 84 -11.81 9.31 -4.94
C LEU A 84 -13.21 8.76 -4.69
N ARG A 85 -13.79 9.01 -3.52
CA ARG A 85 -15.16 8.56 -3.21
C ARG A 85 -16.20 9.09 -4.22
N GLU A 86 -16.05 10.34 -4.64
CA GLU A 86 -17.00 10.99 -5.56
C GLU A 86 -16.76 10.66 -7.03
N ASN A 87 -15.58 10.12 -7.39
CA ASN A 87 -15.13 10.08 -8.79
C ASN A 87 -14.54 8.73 -9.22
N PHE A 88 -14.47 7.70 -8.37
CA PHE A 88 -13.79 6.45 -8.77
C PHE A 88 -14.55 5.71 -9.88
N GLU A 89 -15.88 5.80 -9.95
CA GLU A 89 -16.71 5.06 -10.92
C GLU A 89 -16.35 5.36 -12.39
N GLN A 90 -15.99 6.61 -12.72
CA GLN A 90 -15.59 6.99 -14.09
C GLN A 90 -14.26 6.36 -14.55
N PHE A 91 -13.47 5.77 -13.64
CA PHE A 91 -12.18 5.14 -13.95
C PHE A 91 -12.34 3.62 -14.16
N GLU A 92 -13.34 3.22 -14.95
CA GLU A 92 -13.75 1.83 -15.14
C GLU A 92 -12.60 0.93 -15.63
N GLU A 93 -11.79 1.38 -16.58
CA GLU A 93 -10.69 0.60 -17.15
C GLU A 93 -9.65 0.21 -16.07
N LEU A 94 -9.29 1.17 -15.22
CA LEU A 94 -8.43 0.91 -14.06
C LEU A 94 -9.13 -0.01 -13.05
N ASN A 95 -10.38 0.29 -12.67
CA ASN A 95 -11.13 -0.44 -11.66
C ASN A 95 -11.39 -1.91 -12.02
N THR A 96 -11.50 -2.19 -13.31
CA THR A 96 -11.78 -3.54 -13.83
C THR A 96 -10.52 -4.36 -14.10
N THR A 97 -9.34 -3.74 -14.06
CA THR A 97 -8.04 -4.39 -14.29
C THR A 97 -7.81 -5.52 -13.28
N LYS A 98 -7.46 -6.70 -13.78
CA LYS A 98 -7.29 -7.93 -13.00
C LYS A 98 -6.25 -7.77 -11.90
N GLU A 99 -5.12 -7.13 -12.19
CA GLU A 99 -4.02 -6.94 -11.25
C GLU A 99 -4.43 -6.03 -10.08
N LEU A 100 -5.29 -5.02 -10.34
CA LEU A 100 -5.78 -4.14 -9.28
C LEU A 100 -6.77 -4.87 -8.37
N LYS A 101 -7.68 -5.66 -8.97
CA LYS A 101 -8.58 -6.53 -8.20
C LYS A 101 -7.80 -7.50 -7.32
N GLU A 102 -6.75 -8.11 -7.86
CA GLU A 102 -5.89 -9.00 -7.09
C GLU A 102 -5.19 -8.27 -5.93
N TYR A 103 -4.73 -7.04 -6.15
CA TYR A 103 -4.21 -6.20 -5.06
C TYR A 103 -5.25 -5.94 -3.97
N VAL A 104 -6.48 -5.54 -4.37
CA VAL A 104 -7.59 -5.31 -3.43
C VAL A 104 -7.92 -6.57 -2.62
N ASN A 105 -7.99 -7.73 -3.27
CA ASN A 105 -8.20 -9.04 -2.63
C ASN A 105 -7.18 -9.36 -1.53
N ASN A 106 -5.95 -8.87 -1.68
CA ASN A 106 -4.86 -9.11 -0.75
C ASN A 106 -4.61 -7.93 0.21
N TYR A 107 -5.36 -6.84 0.11
CA TYR A 107 -5.15 -5.64 0.90
C TYR A 107 -5.34 -5.89 2.41
N LEU A 108 -6.40 -6.62 2.78
CA LEU A 108 -6.74 -6.97 4.17
C LEU A 108 -6.01 -8.23 4.67
N THR A 109 -4.70 -8.26 4.49
CA THR A 109 -3.84 -9.35 4.98
C THR A 109 -2.73 -8.83 5.89
N ILE A 110 -2.26 -9.67 6.83
CA ILE A 110 -1.13 -9.29 7.71
C ILE A 110 0.15 -9.04 6.91
N GLY A 111 0.26 -9.64 5.72
CA GLY A 111 1.35 -9.39 4.78
C GLY A 111 1.36 -7.97 4.20
N ASN A 112 0.29 -7.20 4.35
CA ASN A 112 0.24 -5.77 4.02
C ASN A 112 0.41 -4.87 5.26
N LEU A 113 0.79 -5.42 6.41
CA LEU A 113 1.15 -4.66 7.61
C LEU A 113 2.65 -4.79 7.87
N ILE A 114 3.27 -3.71 8.34
CA ILE A 114 4.68 -3.68 8.74
C ILE A 114 4.82 -3.11 10.14
N PRO A 115 5.84 -3.53 10.91
CA PRO A 115 6.30 -2.72 12.01
C PRO A 115 6.91 -1.43 11.47
N ILE A 116 6.90 -0.37 12.29
CA ILE A 116 7.56 0.90 11.95
C ILE A 116 8.10 1.54 13.23
N TRP A 117 9.05 2.47 13.12
CA TRP A 117 9.54 3.20 14.30
C TRP A 117 8.49 4.21 14.81
N PRO A 118 8.56 4.63 16.09
CA PRO A 118 7.69 5.67 16.62
C PRO A 118 7.71 6.95 15.76
N GLY A 119 6.52 7.41 15.35
CA GLY A 119 6.36 8.57 14.47
C GLY A 119 6.56 8.29 12.97
N GLY A 120 7.06 7.11 12.60
CA GLY A 120 7.31 6.76 11.20
C GLY A 120 6.03 6.68 10.36
N ASN A 121 4.89 6.28 10.94
CA ASN A 121 3.59 6.26 10.26
C ASN A 121 3.05 7.67 9.97
N VAL A 122 3.42 8.67 10.77
CA VAL A 122 3.06 10.08 10.55
C VAL A 122 4.06 10.75 9.59
N ASP A 123 5.33 10.34 9.66
CA ASP A 123 6.37 10.87 8.78
C ASP A 123 6.23 10.36 7.34
N ARG A 124 6.03 9.05 7.18
CA ARG A 124 5.36 8.47 6.03
C ARG A 124 3.95 9.07 5.94
N GLY A 125 3.22 9.13 4.85
CA GLY A 125 1.96 9.90 4.80
C GLY A 125 2.14 11.43 4.75
N VAL A 126 2.94 12.08 5.62
CA VAL A 126 3.23 13.52 5.51
C VAL A 126 4.35 13.81 4.51
N PHE A 127 5.46 13.06 4.58
CA PHE A 127 6.69 13.32 3.81
C PHE A 127 6.95 12.30 2.69
N SER A 128 6.13 11.24 2.59
CA SER A 128 6.21 10.29 1.46
C SER A 128 5.46 10.78 0.20
N ASN A 129 5.01 12.03 0.18
CA ASN A 129 4.23 12.64 -0.90
C ASN A 129 2.94 11.82 -1.19
N CYS A 130 2.34 11.96 -2.38
CA CYS A 130 1.16 11.18 -2.76
C CYS A 130 1.44 9.71 -3.11
N PHE A 131 2.67 9.23 -2.98
CA PHE A 131 3.03 7.90 -3.49
C PHE A 131 3.16 6.87 -2.41
N ASP A 132 3.55 7.27 -1.20
CA ASP A 132 3.64 6.39 -0.04
C ASP A 132 4.27 5.00 -0.30
N ILE A 133 5.21 4.94 -1.24
CA ILE A 133 5.82 3.70 -1.71
C ILE A 133 6.96 3.32 -0.76
N PRO A 134 6.92 2.13 -0.14
CA PRO A 134 7.86 1.74 0.90
C PRO A 134 9.30 1.70 0.39
N GLU A 135 9.54 1.27 -0.85
CA GLU A 135 10.88 1.21 -1.47
C GLU A 135 11.54 2.59 -1.58
N ILE A 136 10.74 3.63 -1.85
CA ILE A 136 11.18 5.02 -1.94
C ILE A 136 11.38 5.59 -0.52
N TYR A 137 10.40 5.35 0.36
CA TYR A 137 10.42 5.88 1.73
C TYR A 137 11.58 5.32 2.56
N PHE A 138 11.79 4.00 2.54
CA PHE A 138 12.85 3.35 3.28
C PHE A 138 14.24 3.63 2.73
N GLU A 139 14.38 3.96 1.43
CA GLU A 139 15.69 4.42 0.93
C GLU A 139 16.09 5.76 1.54
N ARG A 140 15.14 6.70 1.69
CA ARG A 140 15.40 7.97 2.37
C ARG A 140 15.74 7.77 3.86
N HIS A 141 15.20 6.71 4.47
CA HIS A 141 15.38 6.37 5.89
C HIS A 141 16.23 5.11 6.12
N LYS A 142 17.19 4.83 5.23
CA LYS A 142 17.91 3.55 5.15
C LYS A 142 18.49 3.04 6.46
N ARG A 143 19.05 3.94 7.28
CA ARG A 143 19.61 3.56 8.59
C ARG A 143 18.54 3.04 9.54
N MET A 144 17.38 3.70 9.57
CA MET A 144 16.24 3.30 10.40
C MET A 144 15.59 2.03 9.86
N ALA A 145 15.40 1.95 8.54
CA ALA A 145 14.89 0.76 7.87
C ALA A 145 15.74 -0.50 8.18
N ARG A 146 17.08 -0.39 8.10
CA ARG A 146 17.98 -1.49 8.48
C ARG A 146 17.91 -1.86 9.95
N ALA A 147 17.72 -0.89 10.84
CA ALA A 147 17.54 -1.17 12.26
C ALA A 147 16.21 -1.92 12.49
N LEU A 148 15.14 -1.50 11.80
CA LEU A 148 13.82 -2.10 11.86
C LEU A 148 13.86 -3.58 11.46
N VAL A 149 14.52 -3.93 10.35
CA VAL A 149 14.70 -5.33 9.89
C VAL A 149 15.42 -6.17 10.95
N LYS A 150 16.43 -5.60 11.62
CA LYS A 150 17.18 -6.32 12.66
C LYS A 150 16.34 -6.59 13.91
N VAL A 151 15.48 -5.65 14.28
CA VAL A 151 14.59 -5.77 15.44
C VAL A 151 13.42 -6.72 15.14
N TYR A 152 12.80 -6.55 13.97
CA TYR A 152 11.62 -7.29 13.55
C TYR A 152 11.92 -8.21 12.36
N LYS A 153 12.83 -9.17 12.54
CA LYS A 153 13.20 -10.13 11.49
C LYS A 153 11.99 -10.91 10.94
N ASP A 154 11.03 -11.19 11.82
CA ASP A 154 9.79 -11.88 11.49
C ASP A 154 8.81 -11.03 10.67
N ALA A 155 9.15 -9.78 10.32
CA ALA A 155 8.37 -8.94 9.41
C ALA A 155 8.71 -9.17 7.93
N TYR A 156 9.80 -9.90 7.63
CA TYR A 156 10.22 -10.28 6.28
C TYR A 156 10.27 -9.07 5.32
N MET A 157 11.03 -8.04 5.71
CA MET A 157 11.15 -6.77 4.98
C MET A 157 12.47 -6.63 4.23
N ASP A 158 13.35 -7.64 4.26
CA ASP A 158 14.67 -7.61 3.64
C ASP A 158 14.57 -7.27 2.15
N ASP A 159 13.67 -7.92 1.41
CA ASP A 159 13.49 -7.65 -0.03
C ASP A 159 12.93 -6.26 -0.33
N ILE A 160 12.22 -5.63 0.62
CA ILE A 160 11.71 -4.27 0.44
C ILE A 160 12.83 -3.25 0.69
N ILE A 161 13.69 -3.54 1.69
CA ILE A 161 14.69 -2.60 2.21
C ILE A 161 16.07 -2.79 1.57
N GLU A 162 16.35 -3.95 0.97
CA GLU A 162 17.66 -4.30 0.39
C GLU A 162 17.63 -4.50 -1.13
N ASN A 163 16.46 -4.64 -1.76
CA ASN A 163 16.37 -4.80 -3.21
C ASN A 163 16.98 -3.59 -3.94
N LYS A 164 17.87 -3.85 -4.88
CA LYS A 164 18.66 -2.86 -5.64
C LYS A 164 17.97 -2.39 -6.92
N LYS A 165 16.97 -3.11 -7.44
CA LYS A 165 16.17 -2.68 -8.61
C LYS A 165 14.96 -1.91 -8.11
N ARG A 166 15.15 -0.64 -7.77
CA ARG A 166 14.06 0.22 -7.28
C ARG A 166 13.63 1.18 -8.37
N LEU A 167 12.32 1.24 -8.58
CA LEU A 167 11.71 2.36 -9.27
C LEU A 167 11.97 3.61 -8.41
N ASN A 168 12.60 4.61 -9.02
CA ASN A 168 12.63 5.93 -8.42
C ASN A 168 11.30 6.65 -8.69
N LEU A 169 11.11 7.79 -8.04
CA LEU A 169 9.87 8.56 -8.15
C LEU A 169 9.55 8.96 -9.61
N ASP A 170 10.56 9.36 -10.39
CA ASP A 170 10.35 9.81 -11.77
C ASP A 170 9.95 8.66 -12.70
N GLU A 171 10.42 7.45 -12.43
CA GLU A 171 10.02 6.24 -13.15
C GLU A 171 8.59 5.83 -12.79
N LEU A 172 8.25 5.88 -11.50
CA LEU A 172 6.94 5.49 -10.99
C LEU A 172 5.79 6.36 -11.50
N ILE A 173 6.02 7.66 -11.72
CA ILE A 173 5.00 8.58 -12.25
C ILE A 173 4.86 8.51 -13.77
N LYS A 174 5.76 7.80 -14.45
CA LYS A 174 5.81 7.64 -15.92
C LYS A 174 5.49 6.21 -16.36
N LEU A 175 5.02 5.36 -15.45
CA LEU A 175 4.64 4.00 -15.78
C LEU A 175 3.56 4.03 -16.88
N SER A 176 3.82 3.31 -17.96
CA SER A 176 2.78 2.86 -18.87
C SER A 176 1.80 1.93 -18.16
N ILE A 177 0.63 1.72 -18.77
CA ILE A 177 -0.38 0.77 -18.26
C ILE A 177 0.22 -0.61 -17.96
N GLU A 178 1.06 -1.12 -18.87
CA GLU A 178 1.68 -2.44 -18.71
C GLU A 178 2.77 -2.46 -17.62
N GLU A 179 3.48 -1.36 -17.41
CA GLU A 179 4.43 -1.24 -16.30
C GLU A 179 3.71 -1.13 -14.96
N TYR A 180 2.58 -0.41 -14.91
CA TYR A 180 1.73 -0.35 -13.72
C TYR A 180 1.15 -1.72 -13.35
N LYS A 181 0.68 -2.51 -14.33
CA LYS A 181 0.23 -3.89 -14.09
C LYS A 181 1.35 -4.76 -13.51
N ARG A 182 2.57 -4.68 -14.07
CA ARG A 182 3.74 -5.40 -13.52
C ARG A 182 4.10 -4.93 -12.11
N PHE A 183 3.95 -3.65 -11.82
CA PHE A 183 4.15 -3.10 -10.50
C PHE A 183 3.14 -3.66 -9.48
N LEU A 184 1.86 -3.73 -9.83
CA LEU A 184 0.82 -4.37 -9.01
C LEU A 184 1.11 -5.85 -8.74
N ILE A 185 1.56 -6.60 -9.74
CA ILE A 185 1.96 -8.01 -9.56
C ILE A 185 3.08 -8.12 -8.52
N SER A 186 4.12 -7.29 -8.62
CA SER A 186 5.22 -7.27 -7.64
C SER A 186 4.76 -6.95 -6.22
N ILE A 187 3.80 -6.03 -6.07
CA ILE A 187 3.19 -5.69 -4.77
C ILE A 187 2.45 -6.89 -4.21
N VAL A 188 1.58 -7.53 -5.01
CA VAL A 188 0.80 -8.70 -4.61
C VAL A 188 1.71 -9.84 -4.19
N ASP A 189 2.76 -10.13 -4.97
CA ASP A 189 3.72 -11.18 -4.67
C ASP A 189 4.42 -10.93 -3.34
N THR A 190 4.82 -9.68 -3.08
CA THR A 190 5.40 -9.25 -1.80
C THR A 190 4.43 -9.47 -0.64
N ILE A 191 3.18 -9.01 -0.78
CA ILE A 191 2.15 -9.16 0.25
C ILE A 191 1.87 -10.64 0.53
N LYS A 192 1.70 -11.47 -0.50
CA LYS A 192 1.42 -12.90 -0.37
C LYS A 192 2.56 -13.64 0.29
N PHE A 193 3.80 -13.40 -0.13
CA PHE A 193 4.99 -13.99 0.47
C PHE A 193 5.05 -13.67 1.97
N ARG A 194 4.92 -12.39 2.33
CA ARG A 194 4.94 -11.95 3.73
C ARG A 194 3.79 -12.54 4.52
N ASN A 195 2.57 -12.51 3.97
CA ASN A 195 1.38 -13.07 4.62
C ASN A 195 1.60 -14.56 4.93
N HIS A 196 2.11 -15.34 3.99
CA HIS A 196 2.42 -16.75 4.20
C HIS A 196 3.43 -16.93 5.34
N LYS A 197 4.59 -16.25 5.27
CA LYS A 197 5.68 -16.38 6.23
C LYS A 197 5.33 -15.92 7.64
N ILE A 198 4.55 -14.84 7.77
CA ILE A 198 4.07 -14.34 9.06
C ILE A 198 3.08 -15.34 9.68
N ASN A 199 2.16 -15.90 8.89
CA ASN A 199 1.22 -16.89 9.40
C ASN A 199 1.91 -18.19 9.83
N GLU A 200 2.91 -18.68 9.09
CA GLU A 200 3.74 -19.83 9.53
C GLU A 200 4.35 -19.57 10.92
N LYS A 201 4.86 -18.36 11.15
CA LYS A 201 5.44 -17.97 12.44
C LYS A 201 4.38 -17.89 13.54
N LEU A 202 3.21 -17.31 13.28
CA LEU A 202 2.12 -17.20 14.24
C LEU A 202 1.61 -18.57 14.71
N VAL A 203 1.55 -19.55 13.80
CA VAL A 203 1.23 -20.94 14.15
C VAL A 203 2.30 -21.54 15.06
N SER A 204 3.59 -21.32 14.76
CA SER A 204 4.69 -21.85 15.59
C SER A 204 4.80 -21.24 17.01
N LYS A 205 4.12 -20.11 17.26
CA LYS A 205 4.06 -19.41 18.55
C LYS A 205 2.82 -19.77 19.38
N THR A 206 1.92 -20.59 18.86
CA THR A 206 0.70 -21.04 19.55
C THR A 206 0.94 -22.39 20.19
#